data_AF-A0A7T8HFD0-F1
#
_entry.id   AF-A0A7T8HFD0-F1
#
_cell.length_a   1.000
_cell.length_b   1.000
_cell.length_c   1.000
_cell.angle_alpha   90.00
_cell.angle_beta   90.00
_cell.angle_gamma   90.00
#
_symmetry.space_group_name_H-M   'P 1'
#
loop_
_entity.id
_entity.type
_entity.pdbx_description
1 polymer ?
#
loop_
_entity_poly.entity_id
_entity_poly.type
_entity_poly.pdbx_seq_one_letter_code
_entity_poly.pdbx_strand_id
1 'polypeptide(L)'
;MGDSGDVWTVVCDGETWTRDGTVMLKHSDTGALLASSGQNFGRPISGQKEIVGIMMPDVSCRWKAAEGLYIHPNDFNPKKNVLRDEL
;
A
#
# COMPACT_ATOMS: atom_id res chain seq x y z
N MET A 1 11.96 -2.10 -15.00
CA MET A 1 11.49 -0.75 -15.38
C MET A 1 10.00 -0.76 -15.16
N GLY A 2 9.46 0.26 -14.49
CA GLY A 2 8.02 0.43 -14.33
C GLY A 2 7.50 1.49 -15.30
N ASP A 3 6.19 1.49 -15.54
CA ASP A 3 5.48 2.43 -16.40
C ASP A 3 4.27 3.06 -15.69
N SER A 4 3.36 3.71 -16.44
CA SER A 4 2.19 4.36 -15.86
C SER A 4 1.19 3.37 -15.24
N GLY A 5 1.21 2.11 -15.68
CA GLY A 5 0.40 1.01 -15.12
C GLY A 5 0.81 0.58 -13.71
N ASP A 6 1.97 1.04 -13.24
CA ASP A 6 2.43 0.80 -11.87
C ASP A 6 2.06 1.95 -10.91
N VAL A 7 1.42 3.02 -11.41
CA VAL A 7 1.18 4.25 -10.63
C VAL A 7 -0.18 4.20 -9.95
N TRP A 8 -0.17 4.15 -8.61
CA TRP A 8 -1.37 4.17 -7.77
C TRP A 8 -1.42 5.42 -6.91
N THR A 9 -2.57 6.11 -6.93
CA THR A 9 -2.88 7.22 -6.03
C THR A 9 -3.43 6.68 -4.72
N VAL A 10 -2.83 7.07 -3.60
CA VAL A 10 -3.35 6.77 -2.26
C VAL A 10 -4.51 7.71 -1.96
N VAL A 11 -5.66 7.13 -1.62
CA VAL A 11 -6.85 7.87 -1.17
C VAL A 11 -7.05 7.59 0.32
N CYS A 12 -6.95 8.64 1.14
CA CYS A 12 -7.10 8.60 2.58
C CYS A 12 -7.83 9.86 3.08
N ASP A 13 -8.36 9.80 4.31
CA ASP A 13 -9.21 10.88 4.84
C ASP A 13 -8.44 12.19 5.13
N GLY A 14 -7.11 12.13 5.24
CA GLY A 14 -6.25 13.28 5.52
C GLY A 14 -5.29 13.61 4.37
N GLU A 15 -4.48 14.65 4.58
CA GLU A 15 -3.43 15.06 3.63
C GLU A 15 -2.31 14.00 3.50
N THR A 16 -2.06 13.24 4.57
CA THR A 16 -1.05 12.19 4.61
C THR A 16 -1.64 10.88 5.10
N TRP A 17 -1.19 9.76 4.51
CA TRP A 17 -1.52 8.43 4.98
C TRP A 17 -0.88 8.15 6.36
N THR A 18 -1.73 7.96 7.37
CA THR A 18 -1.31 7.56 8.71
C THR A 18 -1.16 6.04 8.81
N ARG A 19 -0.22 5.56 9.63
CA ARG A 19 0.12 4.14 9.75
C ARG A 19 -1.08 3.22 9.98
N ASP A 20 -1.99 3.64 10.85
CA ASP A 20 -3.19 2.88 11.20
C ASP A 20 -4.41 3.22 10.34
N GLY A 21 -4.28 4.20 9.45
CA GLY A 21 -5.35 4.70 8.61
C GLY A 21 -5.78 3.70 7.55
N THR A 22 -7.10 3.62 7.36
CA THR A 22 -7.67 2.95 6.19
C THR A 22 -7.38 3.79 4.95
N VAL A 23 -7.02 3.11 3.87
CA VAL A 23 -6.76 3.71 2.57
C VAL A 23 -7.51 2.98 1.48
N MET A 24 -7.65 3.63 0.34
CA MET A 24 -7.93 2.97 -0.93
C MET A 24 -6.78 3.30 -1.90
N LEU A 25 -6.54 2.42 -2.86
CA LEU A 25 -5.52 2.62 -3.89
C LEU A 25 -6.22 2.76 -5.23
N LYS A 26 -6.12 3.94 -5.85
CA LYS A 26 -6.73 4.23 -7.16
C LYS A 26 -5.67 4.16 -8.25
N HIS A 27 -5.85 3.27 -9.21
CA HIS A 27 -4.99 3.16 -10.37
C HIS A 27 -5.09 4.44 -11.22
N SER A 28 -3.94 5.05 -11.54
CA SER A 28 -3.94 6.42 -12.09
C SER A 28 -4.45 6.47 -13.53
N ASP A 29 -4.16 5.45 -14.34
CA ASP A 29 -4.55 5.44 -15.76
C ASP A 29 -6.01 5.04 -15.98
N THR A 30 -6.54 4.12 -15.17
CA THR A 30 -7.90 3.57 -15.35
C THR A 30 -8.93 4.18 -14.40
N GLY A 31 -8.47 4.80 -13.31
CA GLY A 31 -9.31 5.30 -12.25
C GLY A 31 -9.97 4.23 -11.36
N ALA A 32 -9.66 2.95 -11.59
CA ALA A 32 -10.20 1.84 -10.80
C ALA A 32 -9.54 1.76 -9.41
N LEU A 33 -10.30 1.35 -8.40
CA LEU A 33 -9.83 1.10 -7.05
C LEU A 33 -9.42 -0.35 -6.87
N LEU A 34 -8.27 -0.60 -6.22
CA LEU A 34 -7.82 -1.94 -5.86
C LEU A 34 -8.79 -2.56 -4.85
N ALA A 35 -9.33 -3.73 -5.16
CA ALA A 35 -10.33 -4.39 -4.34
C ALA A 35 -10.13 -5.91 -4.31
N SER A 36 -10.65 -6.56 -3.27
CA SER A 36 -10.80 -8.02 -3.28
C SER A 36 -12.20 -8.40 -3.77
N SER A 37 -12.31 -9.26 -4.78
CA SER A 37 -13.61 -9.61 -5.38
C SER A 37 -14.51 -10.47 -4.48
N GLY A 38 -13.96 -11.03 -3.40
CA GLY A 38 -14.61 -12.04 -2.57
C GLY A 38 -14.51 -13.46 -3.13
N GLN A 39 -13.99 -13.64 -4.34
CA GLN A 39 -13.71 -14.97 -4.90
C GLN A 39 -12.34 -15.48 -4.44
N ASN A 40 -12.23 -16.80 -4.33
CA ASN A 40 -10.98 -17.49 -4.05
C ASN A 40 -10.58 -18.35 -5.26
N PHE A 41 -9.30 -18.37 -5.57
CA PHE A 41 -8.78 -19.29 -6.57
C PHE A 41 -8.77 -20.74 -6.08
N GLY A 42 -8.89 -21.66 -7.03
CA GLY A 42 -8.68 -23.09 -6.84
C GLY A 42 -7.21 -23.49 -7.05
N ARG A 43 -6.96 -24.76 -7.37
CA ARG A 43 -5.62 -25.24 -7.73
C ARG A 43 -5.09 -24.46 -8.96
N PRO A 44 -3.79 -24.13 -9.01
CA PRO A 44 -2.71 -24.50 -8.07
C PRO A 44 -2.53 -23.57 -6.86
N ILE A 45 -3.21 -22.41 -6.82
CA ILE A 45 -3.05 -21.36 -5.79
C ILE A 45 -4.24 -21.32 -4.83
N SER A 46 -4.68 -22.51 -4.42
CA SER A 46 -5.96 -22.69 -3.74
C SER A 46 -6.04 -21.85 -2.46
N GLY A 47 -7.13 -21.09 -2.31
CA GLY A 47 -7.38 -20.27 -1.13
C GLY A 47 -6.85 -18.84 -1.20
N GLN A 48 -6.06 -18.49 -2.23
CA GLN A 48 -5.72 -17.09 -2.48
C GLN A 48 -6.95 -16.32 -2.97
N LYS A 49 -7.16 -15.11 -2.46
CA LYS A 49 -8.25 -14.24 -2.90
C LYS A 49 -7.92 -13.59 -4.24
N GLU A 50 -8.93 -13.43 -5.09
CA GLU A 50 -8.82 -12.64 -6.30
C GLU A 50 -8.82 -11.14 -5.95
N ILE A 51 -7.90 -10.41 -6.62
CA ILE A 51 -7.73 -8.97 -6.52
C ILE A 51 -8.07 -8.35 -7.88
N VAL A 52 -8.89 -7.30 -7.86
CA VAL A 52 -9.48 -6.67 -9.05
C VAL A 52 -9.45 -5.16 -8.94
N GLY A 53 -9.76 -4.48 -10.06
CA GLY A 53 -10.07 -3.05 -10.08
C GLY A 53 -11.59 -2.82 -10.15
N ILE A 54 -12.16 -2.01 -9.26
CA ILE A 54 -13.58 -1.63 -9.28
C ILE A 54 -13.75 -0.11 -9.50
N MET A 55 -14.80 0.29 -10.22
CA MET A 55 -15.07 1.71 -10.48
C MET A 55 -15.95 2.36 -9.41
N MET A 56 -16.82 1.57 -8.76
CA MET A 56 -17.69 2.04 -7.68
C MET A 56 -17.07 1.64 -6.33
N PRO A 57 -16.75 2.58 -5.43
CA PRO A 57 -16.13 2.27 -4.15
C PRO A 57 -17.08 1.48 -3.24
N ASP A 58 -16.55 0.47 -2.56
CA ASP A 58 -17.24 -0.26 -1.51
C ASP A 58 -16.27 -0.68 -0.38
N VAL A 59 -16.70 -1.57 0.51
CA VAL A 59 -15.84 -2.04 1.62
C VAL A 59 -14.68 -2.92 1.17
N SER A 60 -14.76 -3.54 -0.01
CA SER A 60 -13.76 -4.46 -0.53
C SER A 60 -12.50 -3.75 -1.04
N CYS A 61 -12.59 -2.45 -1.33
CA CYS A 61 -11.45 -1.62 -1.73
C CYS A 61 -10.78 -0.88 -0.58
N ARG A 62 -11.18 -1.16 0.67
CA ARG A 62 -10.59 -0.56 1.88
C ARG A 62 -9.45 -1.44 2.39
N TRP A 63 -8.26 -0.86 2.43
CA TRP A 63 -7.03 -1.51 2.86
C TRP A 63 -6.46 -0.85 4.09
N LYS A 64 -5.65 -1.59 4.82
CA LYS A 64 -4.87 -1.08 5.95
C LYS A 64 -3.47 -1.68 5.87
N ALA A 65 -2.43 -0.85 5.98
CA ALA A 65 -1.10 -1.39 6.22
C ALA A 65 -1.07 -2.05 7.60
N ALA A 66 -0.54 -3.27 7.65
CA ALA A 66 -0.36 -4.01 8.88
C ALA A 66 1.10 -3.89 9.32
N GLU A 67 1.85 -4.97 9.21
CA GLU A 67 3.27 -5.02 9.57
C GLU A 67 4.15 -4.28 8.55
N GLY A 68 5.10 -3.48 9.03
CA GLY A 68 6.03 -2.75 8.16
C GLY A 68 7.10 -1.98 8.92
N LEU A 69 8.23 -1.73 8.25
CA LEU A 69 9.28 -0.82 8.70
C LEU A 69 9.07 0.54 8.02
N TYR A 70 8.83 1.58 8.81
CA TYR A 70 8.58 2.92 8.31
C TYR A 70 9.83 3.77 8.50
N ILE A 71 10.44 4.17 7.39
CA ILE A 71 11.68 4.93 7.39
C ILE A 71 11.31 6.40 7.26
N HIS A 72 11.61 7.19 8.28
CA HIS A 72 11.54 8.64 8.14
C HIS A 72 12.79 9.10 7.35
N PRO A 73 12.66 10.00 6.35
CA PRO A 73 13.79 10.44 5.53
C PRO A 73 14.98 10.99 6.35
N ASN A 74 14.73 11.52 7.55
CA ASN A 74 15.76 12.05 8.44
C ASN A 74 16.34 11.02 9.43
N ASP A 75 15.80 9.80 9.52
CA ASP A 75 16.27 8.77 10.47
C ASP A 75 17.51 8.04 9.97
N PHE A 76 17.78 8.05 8.66
CA PHE A 76 19.01 7.49 8.10
C PHE A 76 20.13 8.55 8.08
N ASN A 77 20.80 8.74 9.21
CA ASN A 77 22.06 9.48 9.28
C ASN A 77 23.22 8.55 9.69
N PRO A 78 23.89 7.89 8.72
CA PRO A 78 25.01 6.97 9.02
C PRO A 78 26.17 7.63 9.75
N LYS A 79 26.30 8.97 9.71
CA LYS A 79 27.35 9.72 10.43
C LYS A 79 27.04 9.91 11.93
N LYS A 80 25.77 9.80 12.34
CA LYS A 80 25.37 9.98 13.76
C LYS A 80 25.70 8.76 14.62
N ASN A 81 25.77 7.56 14.03
CA ASN A 81 26.03 6.33 14.75
C ASN A 81 27.54 6.12 15.02
N VAL A 82 28.41 6.59 14.12
CA VAL A 82 29.88 6.52 14.31
C VAL A 82 30.34 7.32 15.54
N LEU A 83 29.72 8.47 15.82
CA LEU A 83 30.06 9.30 16.98
C LEU A 83 29.55 8.76 18.32
N ARG A 84 28.64 7.77 18.32
CA ARG A 84 28.12 7.17 19.56
C ARG A 84 28.98 6.02 20.08
N ASP A 85 29.75 5.38 19.20
CA ASP A 85 30.60 4.24 19.56
C ASP A 85 32.03 4.65 19.98
N GLU A 86 32.33 5.97 19.99
CA GLU A 86 33.62 6.55 20.39
C GLU A 86 33.58 7.27 21.76
N LEU A 87 32.55 7.03 22.59
CA LEU A 87 32.41 7.59 23.95
C LEU A 87 32.17 6.50 25.00
#